data_AF-A0A7W1CND8-F1
#
_entry.id   AF-A0A7W1CND8-F1
#
_cell.length_a   1.000
_cell.length_b   1.000
_cell.length_c   1.000
_cell.angle_alpha   90.00
_cell.angle_beta   90.00
_cell.angle_gamma   90.00
#
_symmetry.space_group_name_H-M   'P 1'
#
loop_
_entity.id
_entity.type
_entity.pdbx_description
1 polymer ?
#
loop_
_entity_poly.entity_id
_entity_poly.type
_entity_poly.pdbx_seq_one_letter_code
_entity_poly.pdbx_strand_id
1 'polypeptide(L)'
;MSRIDRVERLTNLLALLLETREPLTLVQIAGALSGQYPDKEANRRAAFERDKAALREIGVPIDTLVLSGHLAGATAYRIDRDRYELSGLDLEPDERRALQVAVAAVRPAAGQDALWKLGAEVVDAGAAVTAVVPE
;
A
#
# COMPACT_ATOMS: atom_id res chain seq x y z
N MET A 1 20.44 15.79 -9.90
CA MET A 1 19.45 15.40 -8.86
C MET A 1 18.42 14.52 -9.53
N SER A 2 18.47 13.21 -9.28
CA SER A 2 17.47 12.28 -9.82
C SER A 2 16.10 12.70 -9.31
N ARG A 3 15.19 12.99 -10.23
CA ARG A 3 13.77 13.22 -9.90
C ARG A 3 13.25 11.90 -9.36
N ILE A 4 12.97 11.82 -8.05
CA ILE A 4 12.44 10.59 -7.45
C ILE A 4 11.22 10.15 -8.25
N ASP A 5 11.17 8.85 -8.53
CA ASP A 5 10.13 8.26 -9.33
C ASP A 5 8.76 8.53 -8.68
N ARG A 6 7.78 8.92 -9.49
CA ARG A 6 6.46 9.28 -8.96
C ARG A 6 5.79 8.09 -8.28
N VAL A 7 5.99 6.88 -8.81
CA VAL A 7 5.44 5.64 -8.24
C VAL A 7 6.05 5.39 -6.88
N GLU A 8 7.37 5.49 -6.76
CA GLU A 8 8.07 5.33 -5.48
C GLU A 8 7.53 6.30 -4.42
N ARG A 9 7.37 7.59 -4.77
CA ARG A 9 6.80 8.58 -3.85
C ARG A 9 5.37 8.26 -3.42
N LEU A 10 4.54 7.79 -4.35
CA LEU A 10 3.16 7.38 -4.05
C LEU A 10 3.12 6.17 -3.12
N THR A 11 3.92 5.15 -3.39
CA THR A 11 4.04 3.96 -2.55
C THR A 11 4.53 4.30 -1.16
N ASN A 12 5.55 5.15 -1.04
CA ASN A 12 6.07 5.60 0.25
C ASN A 12 5.07 6.45 1.02
N LEU A 13 4.34 7.34 0.34
CA LEU A 13 3.27 8.13 0.97
C LEU A 13 2.17 7.22 1.51
N LEU A 14 1.73 6.24 0.72
CA LEU A 14 0.72 5.27 1.12
C LEU A 14 1.18 4.47 2.36
N ALA A 15 2.40 3.92 2.31
CA ALA A 15 2.98 3.17 3.42
C ALA A 15 3.03 4.01 4.71
N LEU A 16 3.55 5.24 4.62
CA LEU A 16 3.65 6.17 5.75
C LEU A 16 2.28 6.42 6.40
N LEU A 17 1.26 6.73 5.60
CA LEU A 17 -0.07 7.08 6.10
C LEU A 17 -0.87 5.86 6.60
N LEU A 18 -0.55 4.65 6.16
CA LEU A 18 -1.14 3.41 6.68
C LEU A 18 -0.48 2.95 7.98
N GLU A 19 0.81 3.21 8.17
CA GLU A 19 1.56 2.82 9.37
C GLU A 19 1.33 3.80 10.55
N THR A 20 1.04 5.07 10.23
CA THR A 20 0.86 6.11 11.26
C THR A 20 -0.56 6.12 11.81
N ARG A 21 -0.71 6.00 13.14
CA ARG A 21 -2.02 6.03 13.82
C ARG A 21 -2.59 7.44 13.97
N GLU A 22 -1.72 8.44 14.08
CA GLU A 22 -2.09 9.84 14.25
C GLU A 22 -2.06 10.60 12.91
N PRO A 23 -2.97 11.55 12.66
CA PRO A 23 -2.92 12.39 11.47
C PRO A 23 -1.62 13.19 11.37
N LEU A 24 -1.03 13.24 10.17
CA LEU A 24 0.21 13.98 9.92
C LEU A 24 -0.04 15.25 9.14
N THR A 25 0.62 16.34 9.51
CA THR A 25 0.67 17.56 8.70
C THR A 25 1.53 17.36 7.45
N LEU A 26 1.33 18.20 6.43
CA LEU A 26 2.16 18.16 5.22
C LEU A 26 3.66 18.37 5.51
N VAL A 27 4.00 19.14 6.54
CA VAL A 27 5.39 19.36 6.95
C VAL A 27 5.99 18.07 7.52
N GLN A 28 5.25 17.36 8.38
CA GLN A 28 5.67 16.07 8.92
C GLN A 28 5.80 15.01 7.82
N ILE A 29 4.84 14.92 6.89
CA ILE A 29 4.90 13.99 5.74
C ILE A 29 6.15 14.26 4.90
N ALA A 30 6.40 15.53 4.54
CA ALA A 30 7.57 15.87 3.73
C ALA A 30 8.90 15.61 4.45
N GLY A 31 8.93 15.79 5.78
CA GLY A 31 10.08 15.43 6.61
C GLY A 31 10.33 13.93 6.65
N ALA A 32 9.28 13.13 6.86
CA ALA A 32 9.38 11.66 6.90
C ALA A 32 9.87 11.08 5.55
N LEU A 33 9.42 11.64 4.44
CA LEU A 33 9.80 11.18 3.10
C LEU A 33 11.12 11.78 2.58
N SER A 34 11.90 12.48 3.41
CA SER A 34 13.32 12.84 3.17
C SER A 34 13.66 13.30 1.74
N GLY A 35 13.11 14.44 1.31
CA GLY A 35 13.45 15.05 0.01
C GLY A 35 12.62 14.56 -1.18
N GLN A 36 11.64 13.67 -0.95
CA GLN A 36 10.67 13.27 -1.98
C GLN A 36 9.71 14.39 -2.39
N TYR A 37 9.57 15.41 -1.54
CA TYR A 37 8.78 16.61 -1.83
C TYR A 37 9.67 17.84 -2.03
N PRO A 38 9.24 18.80 -2.87
CA PRO A 38 9.93 20.08 -3.01
C PRO A 38 10.05 20.86 -1.69
N ASP A 39 11.13 21.62 -1.55
CA ASP A 39 11.35 22.47 -0.37
C ASP A 39 10.39 23.66 -0.30
N LYS A 40 10.11 24.27 -1.46
CA LYS A 40 9.19 25.41 -1.54
C LYS A 40 7.77 24.99 -1.22
N GLU A 41 7.14 25.66 -0.26
CA GLU A 41 5.82 25.29 0.27
C GLU A 41 4.74 25.18 -0.81
N ALA A 42 4.64 26.16 -1.72
CA ALA A 42 3.65 26.12 -2.81
C ALA A 42 3.85 24.90 -3.73
N ASN A 43 5.10 24.58 -4.06
CA ASN A 43 5.43 23.43 -4.91
C ASN A 43 5.19 22.10 -4.18
N ARG A 44 5.47 22.06 -2.87
CA ARG A 44 5.19 20.93 -1.99
C ARG A 44 3.69 20.63 -1.95
N ARG A 45 2.88 21.65 -1.67
CA ARG A 45 1.41 21.56 -1.67
C ARG A 45 0.89 21.05 -3.02
N ALA A 46 1.34 21.64 -4.14
CA ALA A 46 0.93 21.22 -5.48
C ALA A 46 1.37 19.79 -5.86
N ALA A 47 2.51 19.32 -5.35
CA ALA A 47 2.94 17.93 -5.52
C ALA A 47 2.07 16.97 -4.70
N PHE A 48 1.83 17.31 -3.44
CA PHE A 48 1.00 16.53 -2.53
C PHE A 48 -0.45 16.40 -3.02
N GLU A 49 -1.07 17.48 -3.51
CA GLU A 49 -2.43 17.41 -4.06
C GLU A 49 -2.53 16.48 -5.28
N ARG A 50 -1.50 16.44 -6.14
CA ARG A 50 -1.44 15.50 -7.26
C ARG A 50 -1.28 14.05 -6.80
N ASP A 51 -0.54 13.83 -5.73
CA ASP A 51 -0.34 12.49 -5.18
C ASP A 51 -1.62 12.00 -4.46
N LYS A 52 -2.30 12.89 -3.73
CA LYS A 52 -3.62 12.67 -3.16
C LYS A 52 -4.67 12.34 -4.22
N ALA A 53 -4.68 13.05 -5.35
CA ALA A 53 -5.56 12.77 -6.47
C ALA A 53 -5.31 11.37 -7.05
N ALA A 54 -4.04 10.98 -7.22
CA ALA A 54 -3.69 9.66 -7.73
C ALA A 54 -4.10 8.51 -6.79
N LEU A 55 -3.94 8.69 -5.48
CA LEU A 55 -4.41 7.71 -4.50
C LEU A 55 -5.95 7.61 -4.51
N ARG A 56 -6.65 8.72 -4.72
CA ARG A 56 -8.11 8.72 -4.88
C ARG A 56 -8.58 7.94 -6.11
N GLU A 57 -7.84 8.01 -7.22
CA GLU A 57 -8.15 7.26 -8.46
C GLU A 57 -8.09 5.75 -8.27
N ILE A 58 -7.22 5.25 -7.40
CA ILE A 58 -7.13 3.82 -7.05
C ILE A 58 -8.01 3.43 -5.85
N GLY A 59 -8.92 4.32 -5.44
CA GLY A 59 -9.86 4.06 -4.38
C GLY A 59 -9.33 4.26 -2.96
N VAL A 60 -8.18 4.93 -2.76
CA VAL A 60 -7.58 5.21 -1.45
C VAL A 60 -7.60 6.72 -1.14
N PRO A 61 -8.77 7.34 -0.83
CA PRO A 61 -8.80 8.73 -0.40
C PRO A 61 -8.01 8.99 0.89
N ILE A 62 -7.32 10.14 0.90
CA ILE A 62 -6.70 10.73 2.10
C ILE A 62 -7.69 11.70 2.74
N ASP A 63 -8.07 11.43 3.98
CA ASP A 63 -8.91 12.30 4.78
C ASP A 63 -8.12 13.55 5.22
N THR A 64 -8.80 14.69 5.30
CA THR A 64 -8.22 15.97 5.71
C THR A 64 -8.89 16.43 6.99
N LEU A 65 -8.09 16.69 8.03
CA LEU A 65 -8.55 17.07 9.35
C LEU A 65 -7.94 18.41 9.76
N VAL A 66 -8.68 19.18 10.54
CA VAL A 66 -8.15 20.36 11.23
C VAL A 66 -7.84 19.95 12.66
N LEU A 67 -6.57 20.05 13.04
CA LEU A 67 -6.12 19.69 14.38
C LEU A 67 -6.60 20.69 15.42
N SER A 68 -6.70 20.22 16.67
CA SER A 68 -7.08 20.98 17.85
C SER A 68 -5.97 20.93 18.91
N GLY A 69 -6.09 21.71 19.99
CA GLY A 69 -5.11 21.74 21.07
C GLY A 69 -3.83 22.49 20.70
N HIS A 70 -2.66 21.91 20.98
CA HIS A 70 -1.36 22.55 20.76
C HIS A 70 -1.00 22.80 19.28
N LEU A 71 -1.68 22.12 18.36
CA LEU A 71 -1.57 22.32 16.90
C LEU A 71 -2.87 22.90 16.30
N ALA A 72 -3.64 23.65 17.09
CA ALA A 72 -4.94 24.18 16.66
C ALA A 72 -4.85 24.93 15.31
N GLY A 73 -5.74 24.57 14.39
CA GLY A 73 -5.83 25.19 13.06
C GLY A 73 -4.89 24.59 12.00
N ALA A 74 -3.98 23.69 12.38
CA ALA A 74 -3.14 23.00 11.41
C ALA A 74 -3.94 21.95 10.62
N THR A 75 -3.70 21.89 9.30
CA THR A 75 -4.26 20.83 8.45
C THR A 75 -3.40 19.57 8.53
N ALA A 76 -4.05 18.44 8.83
CA ALA A 76 -3.44 17.12 8.89
C ALA A 76 -4.18 16.12 7.98
N TYR A 77 -3.49 15.02 7.69
CA TYR A 77 -3.88 14.03 6.71
C TYR A 77 -3.76 12.62 7.29
N ARG A 78 -4.72 11.76 6.98
CA ARG A 78 -4.74 10.36 7.42
C ARG A 78 -5.42 9.50 6.36
N ILE A 79 -5.02 8.23 6.28
CA ILE A 79 -5.79 7.20 5.59
C ILE A 79 -6.53 6.38 6.64
N ASP A 80 -7.85 6.29 6.54
CA ASP A 80 -8.67 5.46 7.42
C ASP A 80 -8.49 3.98 7.04
N ARG A 81 -7.56 3.29 7.72
CA ARG A 81 -7.17 1.91 7.41
C ARG A 81 -8.35 0.95 7.43
N ASP A 82 -9.29 1.16 8.35
CA ASP A 82 -10.48 0.31 8.53
C ASP A 82 -11.40 0.30 7.29
N ARG A 83 -11.35 1.35 6.45
CA ARG A 83 -12.10 1.38 5.17
C ARG A 83 -11.51 0.49 4.09
N TYR A 84 -10.28 0.02 4.27
CA TYR A 84 -9.55 -0.81 3.30
C TYR A 84 -9.19 -2.18 3.84
N GLU A 85 -9.40 -2.41 5.14
CA GLU A 85 -9.32 -3.75 5.71
C GLU A 85 -10.57 -4.55 5.36
N LEU A 86 -10.36 -5.78 4.89
CA LEU A 86 -11.43 -6.77 4.77
C LEU A 86 -11.81 -7.25 6.18
N SER A 87 -12.74 -6.53 6.81
CA SER A 87 -13.38 -6.98 8.04
C SER A 87 -14.58 -7.89 7.70
N GLY A 88 -14.68 -9.03 8.39
CA GLY A 88 -15.87 -9.88 8.34
C GLY A 88 -16.14 -10.59 7.01
N LEU A 89 -15.11 -11.19 6.40
CA LEU A 89 -15.32 -12.10 5.27
C LEU A 89 -16.08 -13.35 5.72
N ASP A 90 -17.40 -13.38 5.49
CA ASP A 90 -18.25 -14.56 5.71
C ASP A 90 -18.13 -15.53 4.51
N LEU A 91 -16.93 -16.11 4.37
CA LEU A 91 -16.62 -17.01 3.26
C LEU A 91 -17.27 -18.38 3.50
N GLU A 92 -17.96 -18.86 2.48
CA GLU A 92 -18.44 -20.23 2.46
C GLU A 92 -17.25 -21.23 2.50
N PRO A 93 -17.47 -22.49 2.93
CA PRO A 93 -16.39 -23.47 3.08
C PRO A 93 -15.55 -23.69 1.81
N ASP A 94 -16.15 -23.61 0.64
CA ASP A 94 -15.54 -23.70 -0.69
C ASP A 94 -14.82 -22.41 -1.11
N GLU A 95 -15.38 -21.23 -0.84
CA GLU A 95 -14.69 -19.96 -1.06
C GLU A 95 -13.40 -19.85 -0.22
N ARG A 96 -13.43 -20.32 1.03
CA ARG A 96 -12.21 -20.41 1.86
C ARG A 96 -11.15 -21.32 1.25
N ARG A 97 -11.56 -22.46 0.68
CA ARG A 97 -10.63 -23.39 0.01
C ARG A 97 -10.04 -22.75 -1.25
N ALA A 98 -10.87 -22.09 -2.06
CA ALA A 98 -10.41 -21.37 -3.24
C ALA A 98 -9.41 -20.27 -2.87
N LEU A 99 -9.70 -19.50 -1.82
CA LEU A 99 -8.79 -18.46 -1.32
C LEU A 99 -7.48 -19.05 -0.79
N GLN A 100 -7.52 -20.16 -0.05
CA GLN A 100 -6.32 -20.86 0.42
C GLN A 100 -5.44 -21.33 -0.75
N VAL A 101 -6.04 -21.89 -1.80
CA VAL A 101 -5.32 -22.29 -3.01
C VAL A 101 -4.72 -21.08 -3.72
N ALA A 102 -5.47 -19.99 -3.86
CA ALA A 102 -4.99 -18.75 -4.47
C ALA A 102 -3.80 -18.14 -3.70
N VAL A 103 -3.87 -18.10 -2.37
CA VAL A 103 -2.75 -17.63 -1.51
C VAL A 103 -1.53 -18.53 -1.68
N ALA A 104 -1.70 -19.86 -1.75
CA ALA A 104 -0.59 -20.78 -1.96
C ALA A 104 0.06 -20.63 -3.36
N ALA A 105 -0.73 -20.25 -4.37
CA ALA A 105 -0.25 -19.97 -5.72
C ALA A 105 0.50 -18.62 -5.82
N VAL A 106 0.09 -17.62 -5.03
CA VAL A 106 0.79 -16.33 -4.94
C VAL A 106 2.02 -16.49 -4.05
N ARG A 107 3.13 -16.94 -4.65
CA ARG A 107 4.46 -16.73 -4.04
C ARG A 107 4.93 -15.31 -4.39
N PRO A 108 5.27 -14.45 -3.42
CA PRO A 108 6.02 -13.25 -3.75
C PRO A 108 7.34 -13.68 -4.43
N ALA A 109 7.66 -13.09 -5.57
CA ALA A 109 8.83 -13.42 -6.38
C ALA A 109 10.17 -13.36 -5.61
N ALA A 110 10.19 -12.70 -4.44
CA ALA A 110 11.32 -12.66 -3.52
C ALA A 110 11.77 -14.03 -2.97
N GLY A 111 10.94 -15.07 -3.07
CA GLY A 111 11.31 -16.44 -2.66
C GLY A 111 12.07 -17.25 -3.70
N GLN A 112 12.13 -16.80 -4.96
CA GLN A 112 12.73 -17.58 -6.05
C GLN A 112 14.27 -17.52 -6.00
N ASP A 113 14.86 -16.35 -5.75
CA ASP A 113 16.32 -16.19 -5.64
C ASP A 113 16.93 -16.95 -4.46
N ALA A 114 16.16 -17.12 -3.37
CA ALA A 114 16.60 -17.86 -2.19
C ALA A 114 16.66 -19.37 -2.44
N LEU A 115 15.77 -19.91 -3.29
CA LEU A 115 15.73 -21.33 -3.65
C LEU A 115 16.79 -21.68 -4.71
N TRP A 116 17.02 -20.80 -5.69
CA TRP A 116 18.11 -20.96 -6.66
C TRP A 116 19.50 -20.95 -6.02
N LYS A 117 19.67 -20.21 -4.92
CA LYS A 117 20.91 -20.21 -4.12
C LYS A 117 21.09 -21.44 -3.23
N LEU A 118 20.03 -22.24 -3.02
CA LEU A 118 20.07 -23.44 -2.17
C LEU A 118 20.20 -24.75 -2.98
N GLY A 119 20.44 -24.66 -4.29
CA GLY A 119 20.77 -25.82 -5.12
C GLY A 119 19.62 -26.82 -5.32
N ALA A 120 18.37 -26.37 -5.22
CA ALA A 120 17.23 -27.23 -5.52
C ALA A 120 17.16 -27.50 -7.03
N GLU A 121 17.46 -28.72 -7.45
CA GLU A 121 17.03 -29.25 -8.75
C GLU A 121 15.50 -29.11 -8.83
N VAL A 122 15.02 -28.47 -9.90
CA VAL A 122 13.59 -28.44 -10.22
C VAL A 122 13.19 -29.87 -10.56
N VAL A 123 12.73 -30.61 -9.56
CA VAL A 123 11.88 -31.77 -9.81
C VAL A 123 10.58 -31.19 -10.34
N ASP A 124 10.31 -31.46 -11.61
CA ASP A 124 9.05 -31.20 -12.28
C ASP A 124 7.93 -31.94 -11.52
N ALA A 125 7.34 -31.25 -10.54
CA ALA A 125 6.08 -31.68 -9.94
C ALA A 125 4.95 -31.14 -10.81
N GLY A 126 4.83 -31.75 -11.99
CA GLY A 126 3.57 -31.83 -12.71
C GLY A 126 2.51 -32.47 -11.81
N ALA A 127 1.78 -31.62 -11.11
CA ALA A 127 0.43 -31.90 -10.65
C ALA A 127 -0.36 -30.61 -10.84
N ALA A 128 -0.74 -30.36 -12.09
CA ALA A 128 -1.85 -29.48 -12.38
C ALA A 128 -3.03 -29.95 -11.52
N VAL A 129 -3.39 -29.17 -10.51
CA VAL A 129 -4.64 -29.36 -9.80
C VAL A 129 -5.72 -28.93 -10.78
N THR A 130 -6.23 -29.87 -11.56
CA THR A 130 -7.39 -29.68 -12.42
C THR A 130 -8.58 -29.36 -11.53
N ALA A 131 -8.98 -28.09 -11.50
CA ALA A 131 -10.26 -27.69 -10.94
C ALA A 131 -11.36 -28.22 -11.88
N VAL A 132 -12.05 -29.27 -11.47
CA VAL A 132 -13.29 -29.70 -12.11
C VAL A 132 -14.40 -28.81 -11.55
N VAL A 133 -14.94 -27.96 -12.42
CA VAL A 133 -16.16 -27.17 -12.17
C VAL A 133 -17.36 -28.08 -12.48
N PRO A 134 -18.27 -28.36 -11.53
CA PRO A 134 -19.52 -29.04 -11.85
C PRO A 134 -20.50 -28.08 -12.54
N GLU A 135 -21.30 -28.60 -13.47
CA GLU A 135 -22.33 -27.85 -14.23
C GLU A 135 -23.42 -27.20 -13.38
#